data_AF-A0A841YU15-F1
#
_entry.id   AF-A0A841YU15-F1
#
_cell.length_a   1.000
_cell.length_b   1.000
_cell.length_c   1.000
_cell.angle_alpha   90.00
_cell.angle_beta   90.00
_cell.angle_gamma   90.00
#
_symmetry.space_group_name_H-M   'P 1'
#
loop_
_entity.id
_entity.type
_entity.pdbx_description
1 polymer ?
#
loop_
_entity_poly.entity_id
_entity_poly.type
_entity_poly.pdbx_seq_one_letter_code
_entity_poly.pdbx_strand_id
1 'polypeptide(L)'
;MVNKNPKVYKKMLENNHTLPYKVRVDGQFFDVIVYSMLGKIAGIIVANPDGLTVDRETAEKVIIEVQKYSFYFDYLKKRAQLVKERDSITAERIESVQRILNEKGLFGQKLQSEMDELNLALEVYKQQQRKLDIYQEDITLLNEKVESQQEIFEEDWNNAEDLSLAYAMAAYGQSLYLEKTRDTRKKMLKWTQMHGKMLPAEQRRALSKLAFVLSEAQAGHIFDQIISLIPMLENGLQLNRNQPIPARVKDYGKAYEAYCRVYEPPMEKIGPLIRNKKA
;
A
#
# COMPACT_ATOMS: atom_id res chain seq x y z
N MET A 1 -47.31 -4.78 -22.63
CA MET A 1 -46.89 -3.48 -22.05
C MET A 1 -45.71 -3.72 -21.13
N VAL A 2 -44.50 -3.30 -21.49
CA VAL A 2 -43.33 -3.39 -20.60
C VAL A 2 -43.56 -2.36 -19.49
N ASN A 3 -43.76 -2.83 -18.27
CA ASN A 3 -44.01 -1.99 -17.10
C ASN A 3 -42.77 -1.12 -16.86
N LYS A 4 -42.75 0.13 -17.35
CA LYS A 4 -41.59 1.05 -17.32
C LYS A 4 -41.43 1.71 -15.95
N ASN A 5 -41.21 0.93 -14.89
CA ASN A 5 -40.87 1.50 -13.58
C ASN A 5 -39.37 1.29 -13.28
N PRO A 6 -38.47 2.19 -13.74
CA PRO A 6 -37.02 2.01 -13.63
C PRO A 6 -36.52 1.81 -12.20
N LYS A 7 -37.24 2.30 -11.18
CA LYS A 7 -36.91 2.05 -9.76
C LYS A 7 -37.01 0.57 -9.37
N VAL A 8 -37.94 -0.18 -9.97
CA VAL A 8 -38.15 -1.61 -9.68
C VAL A 8 -37.06 -2.45 -10.34
N TYR A 9 -36.71 -2.17 -11.60
CA TYR A 9 -35.58 -2.84 -12.27
C TYR A 9 -34.24 -2.50 -11.65
N LYS A 10 -34.07 -1.27 -11.14
CA LYS A 10 -32.85 -0.86 -10.42
C LYS A 10 -32.65 -1.70 -9.15
N LYS A 11 -33.72 -1.96 -8.37
CA LYS A 11 -33.66 -2.89 -7.23
C LYS A 11 -33.35 -4.33 -7.62
N MET A 12 -33.81 -4.80 -8.78
CA MET A 12 -33.54 -6.17 -9.28
C MET A 12 -32.07 -6.38 -9.72
N LEU A 13 -31.30 -5.31 -9.90
CA LEU A 13 -29.87 -5.36 -10.26
C LEU A 13 -28.93 -5.07 -9.07
N GLU A 14 -29.50 -4.80 -7.89
CA GLU A 14 -28.70 -4.57 -6.68
C GLU A 14 -28.38 -5.91 -6.01
N ASN A 15 -27.10 -6.22 -5.89
CA ASN A 15 -26.63 -7.29 -5.01
C ASN A 15 -26.33 -6.70 -3.64
N ASN A 16 -26.77 -7.37 -2.58
CA ASN A 16 -26.37 -7.01 -1.23
C ASN A 16 -25.35 -8.02 -0.69
N HIS A 17 -24.51 -7.56 0.22
CA HIS A 17 -23.71 -8.41 1.08
C HIS A 17 -23.61 -7.73 2.45
N THR A 18 -23.60 -8.54 3.51
CA THR A 18 -23.26 -8.08 4.85
C THR A 18 -21.75 -8.17 4.98
N LEU A 19 -21.13 -7.19 5.66
CA LEU A 19 -19.73 -7.33 6.05
C LEU A 19 -19.57 -8.61 6.88
N PRO A 20 -18.43 -9.30 6.76
CA PRO A 20 -18.20 -10.57 7.46
C PRO A 20 -17.94 -10.39 8.96
N TYR A 21 -17.98 -9.16 9.47
CA TYR A 21 -17.78 -8.80 10.86
C TYR A 21 -18.77 -7.73 11.31
N LYS A 22 -19.05 -7.73 12.62
CA LYS A 22 -19.83 -6.71 13.31
C LYS A 22 -18.95 -5.58 13.78
N VAL A 23 -19.51 -4.38 13.78
CA VAL A 23 -18.83 -3.15 14.23
C VAL A 23 -19.38 -2.74 15.57
N ARG A 24 -18.50 -2.46 16.53
CA ARG A 24 -18.88 -2.03 17.87
C ARG A 24 -18.86 -0.51 17.98
N VAL A 25 -20.00 0.09 18.34
CA VAL A 25 -20.13 1.53 18.64
C VAL A 25 -20.96 1.68 19.92
N ASP A 26 -20.52 2.52 20.85
CA ASP A 26 -21.22 2.79 22.12
C ASP A 26 -21.62 1.51 22.89
N GLY A 27 -20.78 0.48 22.81
CA GLY A 27 -21.01 -0.81 23.47
C GLY A 27 -21.97 -1.77 22.78
N GLN A 28 -22.57 -1.38 21.65
CA GLN A 28 -23.48 -2.21 20.85
C GLN A 28 -22.84 -2.68 19.54
N PHE A 29 -23.31 -3.82 19.04
CA PHE A 29 -22.83 -4.43 17.80
C PHE A 29 -23.78 -4.17 16.64
N PHE A 30 -23.23 -3.81 15.49
CA PHE A 30 -24.01 -3.48 14.31
C PHE A 30 -23.56 -4.30 13.10
N ASP A 31 -24.56 -4.76 12.34
CA ASP A 31 -24.38 -5.37 11.05
C ASP A 31 -24.40 -4.27 9.97
N VAL A 32 -23.45 -4.35 9.03
CA VAL A 32 -23.34 -3.39 7.92
C VAL A 32 -23.66 -4.10 6.62
N ILE A 33 -24.75 -3.69 5.98
CA ILE A 33 -25.26 -4.28 4.74
C ILE A 33 -24.95 -3.31 3.59
N VAL A 34 -24.13 -3.76 2.66
CA VAL A 34 -23.71 -2.98 1.49
C VAL A 34 -24.46 -3.44 0.26
N TYR A 35 -25.17 -2.50 -0.38
CA TYR A 35 -25.83 -2.68 -1.67
C TYR A 35 -24.90 -2.21 -2.77
N SER A 36 -24.73 -3.03 -3.79
CA SER A 36 -23.87 -2.75 -4.94
C SER A 36 -24.62 -2.93 -6.26
N MET A 37 -24.29 -2.10 -7.24
CA MET A 37 -24.80 -2.15 -8.61
C MET A 37 -23.64 -1.95 -9.58
N LEU A 38 -23.45 -2.91 -10.50
CA LEU A 38 -22.36 -2.89 -11.49
C LEU A 38 -20.97 -2.66 -10.85
N GLY A 39 -20.72 -3.31 -9.71
CA GLY A 39 -19.46 -3.21 -8.97
C GLY A 39 -19.25 -1.90 -8.19
N LYS A 40 -20.25 -1.01 -8.13
CA LYS A 40 -20.20 0.23 -7.34
C LYS A 40 -21.18 0.16 -6.17
N ILE A 41 -20.80 0.75 -5.03
CA ILE A 41 -21.71 0.89 -3.89
C ILE A 41 -22.89 1.78 -4.29
N ALA A 42 -24.09 1.24 -4.17
CA ALA A 42 -25.36 1.90 -4.45
C ALA A 42 -26.13 2.27 -3.17
N GLY A 43 -25.75 1.69 -2.03
CA GLY A 43 -26.28 2.08 -0.73
C GLY A 43 -25.73 1.27 0.43
N ILE A 44 -25.95 1.76 1.64
CA ILE A 44 -25.48 1.15 2.88
C ILE A 44 -26.63 1.20 3.90
N ILE A 45 -26.87 0.10 4.59
CA ILE A 45 -27.79 0.01 5.73
C ILE A 45 -27.02 -0.53 6.93
N VAL A 46 -27.22 0.11 8.08
CA VAL A 46 -26.74 -0.38 9.37
C VAL A 46 -27.92 -0.93 10.17
N ALA A 47 -27.77 -2.14 10.69
CA ALA A 47 -28.78 -2.82 11.51
C ALA A 47 -28.24 -3.11 12.92
N ASN A 48 -29.11 -3.05 13.92
CA ASN A 48 -28.81 -3.43 15.30
C ASN A 48 -28.81 -4.97 15.45
N PRO A 49 -28.50 -5.51 16.66
CA PRO A 49 -28.49 -6.96 16.89
C PRO A 49 -29.83 -7.67 16.64
N ASP A 50 -30.95 -6.94 16.72
CA ASP A 50 -32.29 -7.47 16.46
C ASP A 50 -32.65 -7.46 14.95
N GLY A 51 -31.72 -7.02 14.09
CA GLY A 51 -31.93 -6.91 12.64
C GLY A 51 -32.74 -5.68 12.21
N LEU A 52 -32.96 -4.72 13.11
CA LEU A 52 -33.68 -3.48 12.83
C LEU A 52 -32.74 -2.37 12.38
N THR A 53 -33.18 -1.57 11.40
CA THR A 53 -32.39 -0.42 10.93
C THR A 53 -32.29 0.64 12.01
N VAL A 54 -31.07 1.08 12.31
CA VAL A 54 -30.82 2.19 13.26
C VAL A 54 -31.13 3.55 12.65
N ASP A 55 -31.14 4.59 13.48
CA ASP A 55 -31.21 5.98 13.02
C ASP A 55 -29.95 6.35 12.21
N ARG A 56 -30.06 7.46 11.46
CA ARG A 56 -28.98 7.90 10.58
C ARG A 56 -27.70 8.31 11.31
N GLU A 57 -27.79 8.89 12.51
CA GLU A 57 -26.60 9.35 13.25
C GLU A 57 -25.78 8.16 13.73
N THR A 58 -26.46 7.15 14.31
CA THR A 58 -25.82 5.87 14.69
C THR A 58 -25.19 5.17 13.47
N ALA A 59 -25.91 5.15 12.34
CA ALA A 59 -25.35 4.58 11.11
C ALA A 59 -24.09 5.33 10.65
N GLU A 60 -24.07 6.65 10.70
CA GLU A 60 -22.89 7.45 10.32
C GLU A 60 -21.68 7.14 11.21
N LYS A 61 -21.87 6.99 12.53
CA LYS A 61 -20.81 6.57 13.46
C LYS A 61 -20.25 5.18 13.12
N VAL A 62 -21.12 4.20 12.88
CA VAL A 62 -20.71 2.84 12.49
C VAL A 62 -19.91 2.85 11.19
N ILE A 63 -20.35 3.64 10.21
CA ILE A 63 -19.66 3.74 8.91
C ILE A 63 -18.34 4.51 8.98
N ILE A 64 -18.17 5.41 9.95
CA ILE A 64 -16.86 6.01 10.25
C ILE A 64 -15.87 4.92 10.68
N GLU A 65 -16.26 4.04 11.61
CA GLU A 65 -15.37 2.95 12.06
C GLU A 65 -15.02 1.98 10.92
N VAL A 66 -15.99 1.58 10.08
CA VAL A 66 -15.70 0.76 8.87
C VAL A 66 -14.66 1.43 7.96
N GLN A 67 -14.79 2.74 7.76
CA GLN A 67 -13.84 3.47 6.90
C GLN A 67 -12.46 3.64 7.55
N LYS A 68 -12.38 3.80 8.88
CA LYS A 68 -11.11 3.80 9.61
C LYS A 68 -10.38 2.47 9.45
N TYR A 69 -11.08 1.35 9.66
CA TYR A 69 -10.49 0.03 9.48
C TYR A 69 -9.97 -0.18 8.05
N SER A 70 -10.76 0.22 7.05
CA SER A 70 -10.37 0.18 5.64
C SER A 70 -9.16 1.07 5.32
N PHE A 71 -9.05 2.23 5.98
CA PHE A 71 -7.96 3.18 5.78
C PHE A 71 -6.60 2.59 6.14
N TYR A 72 -6.49 1.81 7.22
CA TYR A 72 -5.24 1.19 7.67
C TYR A 72 -4.54 0.39 6.56
N PHE A 73 -5.29 -0.17 5.62
CA PHE A 73 -4.77 -1.01 4.54
C PHE A 73 -4.95 -0.41 3.13
N ASP A 74 -5.42 0.84 2.99
CA ASP A 74 -5.68 1.44 1.68
C ASP A 74 -4.38 1.60 0.87
N TYR A 75 -3.28 1.97 1.51
CA TYR A 75 -1.98 2.06 0.85
C TYR A 75 -1.50 0.70 0.31
N LEU A 76 -1.57 -0.36 1.12
CA LEU A 76 -1.27 -1.73 0.69
C LEU A 76 -2.12 -2.11 -0.54
N LYS A 77 -3.44 -1.86 -0.48
CA LYS A 77 -4.36 -2.15 -1.59
C LYS A 77 -3.97 -1.43 -2.88
N LYS A 78 -3.61 -0.15 -2.81
CA LYS A 78 -3.16 0.63 -3.99
C LYS A 78 -1.85 0.10 -4.55
N ARG A 79 -0.89 -0.22 -3.68
CA ARG A 79 0.40 -0.79 -4.08
C ARG A 79 0.23 -2.14 -4.78
N ALA A 80 -0.57 -3.05 -4.20
CA ALA A 80 -0.85 -4.36 -4.76
C ALA A 80 -1.48 -4.26 -6.18
N GLN A 81 -2.40 -3.32 -6.37
CA GLN A 81 -3.04 -3.10 -7.69
C GLN A 81 -2.05 -2.64 -8.77
N LEU A 82 -1.11 -1.77 -8.41
CA LEU A 82 -0.14 -1.21 -9.35
C LEU A 82 0.99 -2.18 -9.68
N VAL A 83 1.54 -2.86 -8.67
CA VAL A 83 2.78 -3.62 -8.79
C VAL A 83 2.55 -5.13 -8.97
N LYS A 84 1.43 -5.69 -8.46
CA LYS A 84 1.01 -7.09 -8.68
C LYS A 84 2.12 -8.11 -8.41
N GLU A 85 2.73 -8.07 -7.22
CA GLU A 85 3.80 -8.98 -6.73
C GLU A 85 5.14 -8.91 -7.48
N ARG A 86 5.26 -8.04 -8.49
CA ARG A 86 6.48 -7.94 -9.29
C ARG A 86 7.65 -7.37 -8.51
N ASP A 87 7.40 -6.68 -7.40
CA ASP A 87 8.41 -6.15 -6.51
C ASP A 87 9.16 -7.24 -5.74
N SER A 88 8.46 -8.26 -5.22
CA SER A 88 9.10 -9.41 -4.56
C SER A 88 9.99 -10.19 -5.54
N ILE A 89 9.48 -10.47 -6.75
CA ILE A 89 10.26 -11.11 -7.83
C ILE A 89 11.48 -10.27 -8.22
N THR A 90 11.32 -8.94 -8.25
CA THR A 90 12.41 -8.01 -8.56
C THR A 90 13.49 -8.02 -7.47
N ALA A 91 13.10 -8.11 -6.20
CA ALA A 91 14.02 -8.19 -5.07
C ALA A 91 14.89 -9.45 -5.15
N GLU A 92 14.31 -10.61 -5.42
CA GLU A 92 15.04 -11.87 -5.62
C GLU A 92 16.04 -11.77 -6.77
N ARG A 93 15.61 -11.19 -7.90
CA ARG A 93 16.48 -10.99 -9.06
C ARG A 93 17.67 -10.10 -8.74
N ILE A 94 17.44 -8.98 -8.04
CA ILE A 94 18.52 -8.10 -7.58
C ILE A 94 19.50 -8.87 -6.69
N GLU A 95 19.00 -9.64 -5.72
CA GLU A 95 19.84 -10.39 -4.79
C GLU A 95 20.84 -11.29 -5.51
N SER A 96 20.38 -11.96 -6.58
CA SER A 96 21.20 -12.88 -7.36
C SER A 96 22.34 -12.22 -8.17
N VAL A 97 22.27 -10.90 -8.43
CA VAL A 97 23.19 -10.21 -9.36
C VAL A 97 23.89 -8.99 -8.78
N GLN A 98 23.45 -8.42 -7.66
CA GLN A 98 23.96 -7.13 -7.16
C GLN A 98 25.45 -7.14 -6.76
N ARG A 99 26.02 -8.33 -6.47
CA ARG A 99 27.40 -8.47 -5.97
C ARG A 99 28.43 -7.82 -6.90
N ILE A 100 28.14 -7.75 -8.20
CA ILE A 100 28.99 -7.10 -9.22
C ILE A 100 29.27 -5.62 -8.90
N LEU A 101 28.38 -4.93 -8.17
CA LEU A 101 28.58 -3.53 -7.78
C LEU A 101 29.73 -3.34 -6.77
N ASN A 102 30.10 -4.40 -6.04
CA ASN A 102 31.17 -4.37 -5.05
C ASN A 102 32.56 -4.73 -5.63
N GLU A 103 32.65 -5.01 -6.94
CA GLU A 103 33.92 -5.40 -7.55
C GLU A 103 34.87 -4.21 -7.68
N LYS A 104 35.99 -4.28 -6.96
CA LYS A 104 37.01 -3.23 -6.97
C LYS A 104 37.59 -3.04 -8.37
N GLY A 105 37.68 -1.78 -8.80
CA GLY A 105 38.29 -1.41 -10.07
C GLY A 105 37.39 -1.61 -11.30
N LEU A 106 36.16 -2.12 -11.12
CA LEU A 106 35.18 -2.22 -12.20
C LEU A 106 34.72 -0.83 -12.66
N PHE A 107 34.42 0.04 -11.69
CA PHE A 107 34.06 1.43 -11.94
C PHE A 107 35.22 2.35 -11.55
N GLY A 108 35.47 3.40 -12.34
CA GLY A 108 36.44 4.44 -11.97
C GLY A 108 36.00 5.16 -10.68
N GLN A 109 36.95 5.76 -9.95
CA GLN A 109 36.72 6.35 -8.61
C GLN A 109 35.47 7.23 -8.51
N LYS A 110 35.24 8.09 -9.51
CA LYS A 110 34.08 9.01 -9.54
C LYS A 110 32.74 8.29 -9.67
N LEU A 111 32.69 7.17 -10.40
CA LEU A 111 31.46 6.40 -10.59
C LEU A 111 31.25 5.40 -9.46
N GLN A 112 32.35 4.93 -8.83
CA GLN A 112 32.27 3.98 -7.72
C GLN A 112 31.44 4.52 -6.56
N SER A 113 31.60 5.79 -6.17
CA SER A 113 30.78 6.38 -5.09
C SER A 113 29.28 6.36 -5.41
N GLU A 114 28.90 6.58 -6.67
CA GLU A 114 27.50 6.48 -7.09
C GLU A 114 27.03 5.00 -7.07
N MET A 115 27.90 4.05 -7.44
CA MET A 115 27.57 2.62 -7.40
C MET A 115 27.42 2.10 -5.98
N ASP A 116 28.19 2.64 -5.02
CA ASP A 116 28.05 2.30 -3.60
C ASP A 116 26.69 2.78 -3.07
N GLU A 117 26.23 3.98 -3.47
CA GLU A 117 24.89 4.46 -3.15
C GLU A 117 23.78 3.62 -3.79
N LEU A 118 23.96 3.22 -5.06
CA LEU A 118 23.03 2.32 -5.74
C LEU A 118 22.96 0.97 -5.03
N ASN A 119 24.11 0.39 -4.67
CA ASN A 119 24.18 -0.87 -3.96
C ASN A 119 23.48 -0.79 -2.60
N LEU A 120 23.67 0.30 -1.84
CA LEU A 120 22.92 0.54 -0.61
C LEU A 120 21.41 0.62 -0.86
N ALA A 121 20.96 1.34 -1.89
CA ALA A 121 19.53 1.45 -2.20
C ALA A 121 18.91 0.11 -2.61
N LEU A 122 19.65 -0.72 -3.36
CA LEU A 122 19.22 -2.07 -3.72
C LEU A 122 19.18 -3.00 -2.51
N GLU A 123 20.12 -2.86 -1.58
CA GLU A 123 20.11 -3.60 -0.31
C GLU A 123 18.89 -3.22 0.53
N VAL A 124 18.63 -1.92 0.70
CA VAL A 124 17.43 -1.43 1.37
C VAL A 124 16.17 -1.91 0.66
N TYR A 125 16.13 -1.87 -0.67
CA TYR A 125 14.99 -2.33 -1.45
C TYR A 125 14.60 -3.77 -1.10
N LYS A 126 15.55 -4.70 -1.13
CA LYS A 126 15.30 -6.11 -0.80
C LYS A 126 14.88 -6.30 0.65
N GLN A 127 15.57 -5.65 1.58
CA GLN A 127 15.27 -5.79 3.01
C GLN A 127 13.88 -5.28 3.35
N GLN A 128 13.50 -4.12 2.80
CA GLN A 128 12.15 -3.58 2.99
C GLN A 128 11.11 -4.40 2.24
N GLN A 129 11.41 -4.92 1.05
CA GLN A 129 10.47 -5.79 0.33
C GLN A 129 10.13 -7.04 1.14
N ARG A 130 11.12 -7.72 1.71
CA ARG A 130 10.89 -8.87 2.59
C ARG A 130 10.00 -8.53 3.80
N LYS A 131 10.19 -7.35 4.39
CA LYS A 131 9.32 -6.89 5.49
C LYS A 131 7.89 -6.63 5.02
N LEU A 132 7.73 -5.99 3.87
CA LEU A 132 6.43 -5.73 3.28
C LEU A 132 5.69 -7.03 2.94
N ASP A 133 6.40 -8.04 2.44
CA ASP A 133 5.83 -9.36 2.16
C ASP A 133 5.31 -10.01 3.46
N ILE A 134 6.10 -9.97 4.55
CA ILE A 134 5.68 -10.46 5.88
C ILE A 134 4.47 -9.69 6.40
N TYR A 135 4.51 -8.36 6.38
CA TYR A 135 3.40 -7.54 6.87
C TYR A 135 2.12 -7.75 6.04
N GLN A 136 2.24 -7.99 4.74
CA GLN A 136 1.09 -8.32 3.90
C GLN A 136 0.47 -9.66 4.31
N GLU A 137 1.28 -10.66 4.64
CA GLU A 137 0.81 -11.94 5.19
C GLU A 137 0.12 -11.74 6.55
N ASP A 138 0.73 -10.99 7.47
CA ASP A 138 0.16 -10.67 8.78
C ASP A 138 -1.19 -9.94 8.66
N ILE A 139 -1.31 -8.99 7.72
CA ILE A 139 -2.57 -8.29 7.43
C ILE A 139 -3.63 -9.23 6.86
N THR A 140 -3.25 -10.18 5.99
CA THR A 140 -4.17 -11.21 5.50
C THR A 140 -4.66 -12.07 6.66
N LEU A 141 -3.78 -12.54 7.52
CA LEU A 141 -4.13 -13.36 8.70
C LEU A 141 -5.03 -12.60 9.68
N LEU A 142 -4.78 -11.31 9.90
CA LEU A 142 -5.64 -10.47 10.74
C LEU A 142 -7.06 -10.38 10.15
N ASN A 143 -7.18 -10.16 8.83
CA ASN A 143 -8.48 -10.10 8.19
C ASN A 143 -9.20 -11.46 8.24
N GLU A 144 -8.50 -12.57 8.02
CA GLU A 144 -9.06 -13.92 8.17
C GLU A 144 -9.53 -14.20 9.61
N LYS A 145 -8.77 -13.76 10.61
CA LYS A 145 -9.17 -13.84 12.03
C LYS A 145 -10.45 -13.06 12.27
N VAL A 146 -10.52 -11.81 11.82
CA VAL A 146 -11.70 -10.94 11.96
C VAL A 146 -12.92 -11.55 11.28
N GLU A 147 -12.77 -12.12 10.08
CA GLU A 147 -13.84 -12.83 9.38
C GLU A 147 -14.31 -14.07 10.13
N SER A 148 -13.38 -14.86 10.69
CA SER A 148 -13.70 -16.07 11.46
C SER A 148 -14.42 -15.76 12.77
N GLN A 149 -14.05 -14.68 13.46
CA GLN A 149 -14.63 -14.32 14.76
C GLN A 149 -15.89 -13.44 14.61
N GLN A 150 -16.14 -12.89 13.42
CA GLN A 150 -17.31 -12.07 13.07
C GLN A 150 -17.46 -10.77 13.88
N GLU A 151 -16.37 -10.28 14.47
CA GLU A 151 -16.32 -9.06 15.28
C GLU A 151 -14.92 -8.45 15.12
N ILE A 152 -14.76 -7.15 15.35
CA ILE A 152 -13.44 -6.53 15.50
C ILE A 152 -13.27 -6.16 16.98
N PHE A 153 -12.40 -6.88 17.69
CA PHE A 153 -12.07 -6.58 19.08
C PHE A 153 -11.02 -5.46 19.17
N GLU A 154 -10.87 -4.87 20.36
CA GLU A 154 -9.87 -3.82 20.62
C GLU A 154 -8.44 -4.25 20.26
N GLU A 155 -8.09 -5.51 20.50
CA GLU A 155 -6.80 -6.06 20.10
C GLU A 155 -6.60 -6.05 18.57
N ASP A 156 -7.66 -6.33 17.79
CA ASP A 156 -7.59 -6.34 16.33
C ASP A 156 -7.43 -4.93 15.77
N TRP A 157 -8.03 -3.93 16.43
CA TRP A 157 -7.80 -2.52 16.12
C TRP A 157 -6.35 -2.10 16.34
N ASN A 158 -5.80 -2.46 17.50
CA ASN A 158 -4.40 -2.16 17.82
C ASN A 158 -3.45 -2.85 16.83
N ASN A 159 -3.70 -4.12 16.52
CA ASN A 159 -2.92 -4.87 15.54
C ASN A 159 -3.02 -4.25 14.14
N ALA A 160 -4.20 -3.80 13.72
CA ALA A 160 -4.39 -3.14 12.43
C ALA A 160 -3.60 -1.83 12.33
N GLU A 161 -3.63 -1.00 13.38
CA GLU A 161 -2.87 0.25 13.45
C GLU A 161 -1.35 0.00 13.42
N ASP A 162 -0.87 -0.94 14.23
CA ASP A 162 0.55 -1.30 14.30
C ASP A 162 1.07 -1.84 12.96
N LEU A 163 0.30 -2.75 12.32
CA LEU A 163 0.63 -3.28 11.00
C LEU A 163 0.59 -2.20 9.93
N SER A 164 -0.40 -1.30 9.98
CA SER A 164 -0.49 -0.15 9.07
C SER A 164 0.75 0.74 9.15
N LEU A 165 1.14 1.09 10.38
CA LEU A 165 2.33 1.92 10.64
C LEU A 165 3.60 1.22 10.15
N ALA A 166 3.81 -0.04 10.52
CA ALA A 166 4.99 -0.80 10.14
C ALA A 166 5.10 -0.95 8.61
N TYR A 167 4.00 -1.27 7.94
CA TYR A 167 3.94 -1.39 6.49
C TYR A 167 4.25 -0.05 5.81
N ALA A 168 3.59 1.03 6.25
CA ALA A 168 3.75 2.35 5.67
C ALA A 168 5.18 2.88 5.83
N MET A 169 5.80 2.68 7.00
CA MET A 169 7.20 3.06 7.26
C MET A 169 8.18 2.30 6.36
N ALA A 170 8.02 0.98 6.24
CA ALA A 170 8.86 0.16 5.36
C ALA A 170 8.72 0.58 3.89
N ALA A 171 7.50 0.80 3.42
CA ALA A 171 7.22 1.24 2.07
C ALA A 171 7.76 2.65 1.78
N TYR A 172 7.64 3.56 2.73
CA TYR A 172 8.16 4.92 2.60
C TYR A 172 9.68 4.92 2.49
N GLY A 173 10.37 4.22 3.40
CA GLY A 173 11.83 4.06 3.36
C GLY A 173 12.31 3.46 2.04
N GLN A 174 11.66 2.38 1.58
CA GLN A 174 11.96 1.77 0.29
C GLN A 174 11.82 2.78 -0.87
N SER A 175 10.72 3.53 -0.89
CA SER A 175 10.42 4.50 -1.94
C SER A 175 11.45 5.63 -2.02
N LEU A 176 11.90 6.16 -0.87
CA LEU A 176 12.88 7.24 -0.82
C LEU A 176 14.27 6.82 -1.34
N TYR A 177 14.73 5.60 -1.01
CA TYR A 177 16.00 5.09 -1.52
C TYR A 177 15.94 4.82 -3.03
N LEU A 178 14.79 4.34 -3.54
CA LEU A 178 14.56 4.19 -4.97
C LEU A 178 14.54 5.55 -5.68
N GLU A 179 13.92 6.57 -5.10
CA GLU A 179 13.89 7.92 -5.65
C GLU A 179 15.29 8.53 -5.70
N LYS A 180 16.05 8.47 -4.58
CA LYS A 180 17.42 9.01 -4.49
C LYS A 180 18.34 8.49 -5.59
N THR A 181 18.20 7.21 -5.95
CA THR A 181 19.10 6.53 -6.89
C THR A 181 18.58 6.47 -8.33
N ARG A 182 17.49 7.19 -8.66
CA ARG A 182 16.88 7.18 -10.00
C ARG A 182 17.85 7.54 -11.12
N ASP A 183 18.60 8.63 -10.97
CA ASP A 183 19.57 9.06 -11.98
C ASP A 183 20.82 8.17 -12.01
N THR A 184 21.23 7.66 -10.86
CA THR A 184 22.35 6.71 -10.75
C THR A 184 22.07 5.42 -11.53
N ARG A 185 20.84 4.89 -11.47
CA ARG A 185 20.44 3.73 -12.29
C ARG A 185 20.61 4.02 -13.78
N LYS A 186 20.15 5.18 -14.26
CA LYS A 186 20.30 5.59 -15.67
C LYS A 186 21.76 5.70 -16.08
N LYS A 187 22.60 6.29 -15.23
CA LYS A 187 24.05 6.39 -15.45
C LYS A 187 24.71 5.00 -15.54
N MET A 188 24.36 4.08 -14.64
CA MET A 188 24.87 2.70 -14.64
C MET A 188 24.50 1.97 -15.94
N LEU A 189 23.26 2.08 -16.39
CA LEU A 189 22.79 1.47 -17.64
C LEU A 189 23.59 2.03 -18.84
N LYS A 190 23.75 3.36 -18.92
CA LYS A 190 24.52 4.01 -19.98
C LYS A 190 25.99 3.60 -19.95
N TRP A 191 26.59 3.56 -18.76
CA TRP A 191 27.98 3.14 -18.58
C TRP A 191 28.18 1.69 -19.03
N THR A 192 27.28 0.79 -18.65
CA THR A 192 27.29 -0.62 -19.06
C THR A 192 27.24 -0.78 -20.57
N GLN A 193 26.43 0.02 -21.26
CA GLN A 193 26.34 0.01 -22.73
C GLN A 193 27.64 0.46 -23.41
N MET A 194 28.28 1.52 -22.88
CA MET A 194 29.49 2.11 -23.47
C MET A 194 30.75 1.28 -23.20
N HIS A 195 30.89 0.74 -21.98
CA HIS A 195 32.13 0.13 -21.51
C HIS A 195 32.03 -1.39 -21.31
N GLY A 196 30.83 -1.95 -21.23
CA GLY A 196 30.64 -3.37 -20.87
C GLY A 196 31.28 -4.36 -21.84
N LYS A 197 31.46 -3.99 -23.12
CA LYS A 197 32.14 -4.84 -24.12
C LYS A 197 33.66 -4.94 -23.89
N MET A 198 34.26 -3.99 -23.17
CA MET A 198 35.70 -3.95 -22.86
C MET A 198 36.04 -4.77 -21.61
N LEU A 199 35.03 -5.22 -20.86
CA LEU A 199 35.22 -6.00 -19.64
C LEU A 199 35.50 -7.48 -19.95
N PRO A 200 36.22 -8.18 -19.07
CA PRO A 200 36.30 -9.64 -19.05
C PRO A 200 34.92 -10.30 -19.14
N ALA A 201 34.86 -11.48 -19.76
CA ALA A 201 33.60 -12.15 -20.09
C ALA A 201 32.69 -12.39 -18.87
N GLU A 202 33.27 -12.74 -17.73
CA GLU A 202 32.54 -12.98 -16.48
C GLU A 202 31.90 -11.69 -15.94
N GLN A 203 32.69 -10.63 -15.77
CA GLN A 203 32.23 -9.32 -15.29
C GLN A 203 31.19 -8.72 -16.24
N ARG A 204 31.43 -8.81 -17.55
CA ARG A 204 30.48 -8.39 -18.58
C ARG A 204 29.14 -9.11 -18.44
N ARG A 205 29.16 -10.43 -18.23
CA ARG A 205 27.95 -11.23 -18.08
C ARG A 205 27.18 -10.84 -16.81
N ALA A 206 27.86 -10.71 -15.68
CA ALA A 206 27.25 -10.30 -14.42
C ALA A 206 26.64 -8.90 -14.50
N LEU A 207 27.40 -7.94 -15.05
CA LEU A 207 26.96 -6.56 -15.23
C LEU A 207 25.77 -6.45 -16.19
N SER A 208 25.77 -7.23 -17.27
CA SER A 208 24.65 -7.28 -18.22
C SER A 208 23.38 -7.82 -17.57
N LYS A 209 23.49 -8.82 -16.70
CA LYS A 209 22.33 -9.33 -15.93
C LYS A 209 21.79 -8.26 -14.99
N LEU A 210 22.65 -7.58 -14.24
CA LEU A 210 22.22 -6.49 -13.36
C LEU A 210 21.57 -5.36 -14.17
N ALA A 211 22.18 -4.92 -15.27
CA ALA A 211 21.62 -3.88 -16.13
C ALA A 211 20.26 -4.28 -16.70
N PHE A 212 20.08 -5.55 -17.06
CA PHE A 212 18.77 -6.04 -17.48
C PHE A 212 17.75 -5.95 -16.36
N VAL A 213 18.08 -6.42 -15.15
CA VAL A 213 17.19 -6.36 -13.96
C VAL A 213 16.78 -4.92 -13.66
N LEU A 214 17.70 -3.96 -13.75
CA LEU A 214 17.44 -2.55 -13.45
C LEU A 214 16.77 -1.77 -14.59
N SER A 215 16.62 -2.36 -15.78
CA SER A 215 16.09 -1.66 -16.96
C SER A 215 14.61 -1.31 -16.83
N GLU A 216 14.15 -0.34 -17.61
CA GLU A 216 12.72 0.06 -17.70
C GLU A 216 11.80 -1.12 -18.04
N ALA A 217 12.26 -2.05 -18.88
CA ALA A 217 11.51 -3.24 -19.27
C ALA A 217 11.41 -4.29 -18.14
N GLN A 218 12.15 -4.14 -17.05
CA GLN A 218 12.14 -5.01 -15.88
C GLN A 218 11.75 -4.19 -14.64
N ALA A 219 12.72 -3.81 -13.82
CA ALA A 219 12.46 -3.15 -12.56
C ALA A 219 12.20 -1.64 -12.66
N GLY A 220 12.65 -0.96 -13.73
CA GLY A 220 12.53 0.49 -13.85
C GLY A 220 11.08 0.97 -13.73
N HIS A 221 10.16 0.32 -14.46
CA HIS A 221 8.73 0.58 -14.35
C HIS A 221 8.20 0.31 -12.92
N ILE A 222 8.63 -0.78 -12.29
CA ILE A 222 8.19 -1.15 -10.93
C ILE A 222 8.66 -0.11 -9.91
N PHE A 223 9.92 0.31 -9.99
CA PHE A 223 10.47 1.33 -9.11
C PHE A 223 9.75 2.66 -9.28
N ASP A 224 9.48 3.06 -10.52
CA ASP A 224 8.76 4.31 -10.78
C ASP A 224 7.30 4.26 -10.31
N GLN A 225 6.64 3.10 -10.42
CA GLN A 225 5.33 2.88 -9.79
C GLN A 225 5.38 3.00 -8.27
N ILE A 226 6.37 2.39 -7.60
CA ILE A 226 6.55 2.52 -6.15
C ILE A 226 6.80 3.99 -5.77
N ILE A 227 7.70 4.69 -6.47
CA ILE A 227 8.01 6.10 -6.22
C ILE A 227 6.75 6.98 -6.42
N SER A 228 5.92 6.67 -7.41
CA SER A 228 4.68 7.42 -7.67
C SER A 228 3.66 7.37 -6.53
N LEU A 229 3.83 6.43 -5.58
CA LEU A 229 2.96 6.30 -4.42
C LEU A 229 3.42 7.15 -3.22
N ILE A 230 4.58 7.81 -3.28
CA ILE A 230 5.06 8.71 -2.21
C ILE A 230 4.01 9.77 -1.84
N PRO A 231 3.37 10.50 -2.78
CA PRO A 231 2.38 11.52 -2.44
C PRO A 231 1.20 10.98 -1.64
N MET A 232 0.83 9.71 -1.82
CA MET A 232 -0.24 9.07 -1.04
C MET A 232 0.19 8.85 0.42
N LEU A 233 1.44 8.44 0.65
CA LEU A 233 1.98 8.26 2.00
C LEU A 233 2.12 9.60 2.74
N GLU A 234 2.50 10.65 2.02
CA GLU A 234 2.72 11.97 2.62
C GLU A 234 1.43 12.81 2.74
N ASN A 235 0.31 12.32 2.23
CA ASN A 235 -0.93 13.09 2.18
C ASN A 235 -1.40 13.46 3.59
N GLY A 236 -1.62 14.76 3.84
CA GLY A 236 -2.02 15.26 5.16
C GLY A 236 -0.89 15.35 6.19
N LEU A 237 0.35 14.95 5.85
CA LEU A 237 1.49 14.97 6.78
C LEU A 237 2.41 16.17 6.55
N GLN A 238 2.91 16.76 7.64
CA GLN A 238 3.95 17.78 7.60
C GLN A 238 5.32 17.15 7.80
N LEU A 239 6.08 16.99 6.72
CA LEU A 239 7.37 16.29 6.73
C LEU A 239 8.51 17.21 6.28
N ASN A 240 9.65 17.15 6.97
CA ASN A 240 10.86 17.85 6.55
C ASN A 240 11.61 17.04 5.48
N ARG A 241 11.43 17.43 4.21
CA ARG A 241 12.02 16.74 3.06
C ARG A 241 13.53 16.93 2.91
N ASN A 242 14.13 17.88 3.64
CA ASN A 242 15.56 18.21 3.53
C ASN A 242 16.45 17.35 4.45
N GLN A 243 15.86 16.50 5.28
CA GLN A 243 16.59 15.61 6.16
C GLN A 243 17.19 14.41 5.41
N PRO A 244 18.26 13.81 5.96
CA PRO A 244 18.72 12.49 5.53
C PRO A 244 17.58 11.45 5.60
N ILE A 245 17.55 10.51 4.67
CA ILE A 245 16.48 9.51 4.55
C ILE A 245 16.16 8.81 5.88
N PRO A 246 17.12 8.32 6.68
CA PRO A 246 16.81 7.66 7.96
C PRO A 246 16.04 8.55 8.95
N ALA A 247 16.39 9.84 9.02
CA ALA A 247 15.69 10.80 9.87
C ALA A 247 14.29 11.09 9.33
N ARG A 248 14.16 11.25 8.00
CA ARG A 248 12.88 11.46 7.33
C ARG A 248 11.90 10.30 7.53
N VAL A 249 12.38 9.04 7.48
CA VAL A 249 11.55 7.85 7.75
C VAL A 249 11.10 7.79 9.21
N LYS A 250 11.96 8.20 10.15
CA LYS A 250 11.60 8.27 11.57
C LYS A 250 10.55 9.34 11.84
N ASP A 251 10.72 10.52 11.25
CA ASP A 251 9.77 11.63 11.38
C ASP A 251 8.44 11.28 10.69
N TYR A 252 8.48 10.60 9.55
CA TYR A 252 7.30 10.03 8.91
C TYR A 252 6.54 9.08 9.83
N GLY A 253 7.21 8.12 10.46
CA GLY A 253 6.56 7.17 11.36
C GLY A 253 5.78 7.87 12.48
N LYS A 254 6.40 8.87 13.13
CA LYS A 254 5.74 9.67 14.18
C LYS A 254 4.53 10.45 13.66
N ALA A 255 4.68 11.08 12.50
CA ALA A 255 3.61 11.87 11.89
C ALA A 255 2.43 10.98 11.46
N TYR A 256 2.73 9.82 10.89
CA TYR A 256 1.73 8.86 10.43
C TYR A 256 0.99 8.20 11.60
N GLU A 257 1.71 7.78 12.65
CA GLU A 257 1.11 7.27 13.89
C GLU A 257 0.14 8.30 14.50
N ALA A 258 0.56 9.56 14.60
CA ALA A 258 -0.32 10.63 15.08
C ALA A 258 -1.53 10.84 14.17
N TYR A 259 -1.34 10.76 12.86
CA TYR A 259 -2.42 10.89 11.87
C TYR A 259 -3.44 9.75 11.97
N CYS A 260 -3.01 8.50 12.16
CA CYS A 260 -3.91 7.36 12.35
C CYS A 260 -4.88 7.56 13.51
N ARG A 261 -4.39 8.06 14.65
CA ARG A 261 -5.19 8.28 15.87
C ARG A 261 -6.28 9.34 15.72
N VAL A 262 -6.04 10.35 14.87
CA VAL A 262 -6.96 11.48 14.65
C VAL A 262 -7.65 11.41 13.28
N TYR A 263 -7.50 10.29 12.57
CA TYR A 263 -8.03 10.16 11.22
C TYR A 263 -9.56 10.20 11.23
N GLU A 264 -10.10 11.20 10.53
CA GLU A 264 -11.53 11.35 10.29
C GLU A 264 -11.85 11.01 8.82
N PRO A 265 -12.55 9.89 8.55
CA PRO A 265 -12.90 9.51 7.20
C PRO A 265 -13.83 10.52 6.52
N PRO A 266 -13.63 10.82 5.22
CA PRO A 266 -14.47 11.78 4.50
C PRO A 266 -15.87 11.22 4.25
N MET A 267 -16.88 11.82 4.87
CA MET A 267 -18.29 11.39 4.76
C MET A 267 -19.03 11.94 3.54
N GLU A 268 -18.46 12.90 2.80
CA GLU A 268 -19.13 13.59 1.69
C GLU A 268 -19.63 12.63 0.59
N LYS A 269 -18.85 11.59 0.30
CA LYS A 269 -19.17 10.60 -0.75
C LYS A 269 -20.01 9.43 -0.23
N ILE A 270 -19.85 9.06 1.04
CA ILE A 270 -20.48 7.88 1.63
C ILE A 270 -21.81 8.22 2.31
N GLY A 271 -21.91 9.39 2.97
CA GLY A 271 -23.12 9.87 3.63
C GLY A 271 -24.37 9.78 2.75
N PRO A 272 -24.36 10.25 1.48
CA PRO A 272 -25.50 10.12 0.59
C PRO A 272 -25.91 8.66 0.27
N LEU A 273 -25.03 7.69 0.48
CA LEU A 273 -25.29 6.27 0.26
C LEU A 273 -25.92 5.58 1.49
N ILE A 274 -25.86 6.20 2.67
CA ILE A 274 -26.49 5.68 3.89
C ILE A 274 -28.01 5.82 3.78
N ARG A 275 -28.70 4.68 3.76
CA ARG A 275 -30.16 4.57 3.56
C ARG A 275 -30.96 4.54 4.87
N ASN A 276 -30.29 4.51 6.03
CA ASN A 276 -30.92 4.64 7.34
C ASN A 276 -31.72 5.95 7.43
N LYS A 277 -32.91 5.89 8.07
CA LYS A 277 -33.82 7.02 8.16
C LYS A 277 -33.29 8.04 9.19
N LYS A 278 -33.53 9.33 8.92
CA LYS A 278 -33.42 10.36 9.96
C LYS A 278 -34.53 10.10 11.00
N ALA A 279 -34.17 10.21 12.28
CA ALA A 279 -35.13 10.20 13.37
C ALA A 279 -36.21 11.27 13.17
#